data_AF-A0A1G5CZ48-F1
#
_entry.id   AF-A0A1G5CZ48-F1
#
_cell.length_a   1.000
_cell.length_b   1.000
_cell.length_c   1.000
_cell.angle_alpha   90.00
_cell.angle_beta   90.00
_cell.angle_gamma   90.00
#
_symmetry.space_group_name_H-M   'P 1'
#
loop_
_entity.id
_entity.type
_entity.pdbx_description
1 polymer ?
#
loop_
_entity_poly.entity_id
_entity_poly.type
_entity_poly.pdbx_seq_one_letter_code
_entity_poly.pdbx_strand_id
1 'polypeptide(L)'
;MDEVAKEILKIGLLPTLLLVIVFLIVQDSTRADKLKSLITKPFFRLFKWFSKSYISSEINASLNGFFNKNIYSYLIQNPNTKFKVKWVRKSKDPIFKNNGTLILRIRNEEDQTRNILSASKVALPHVICPLIRSNIDAHISTAIDLTIMKNLAGKLGRHGKAIFKRHFLDPETIAEAQITDVLPKLIELDKHGIFTSIFLNELELVGDELYSESDYKNYSNETLNFIKYLLDIVNREKGSEIELNYISGPFKVGTILLAKTSRANSQGLRPYLRRLRMKIDKGCESIYLISFPNSYDFFKRIIKTIESHESINLVKIVNTIDFGIDSNKTKENFKIAILSTNQISGSLSFKARIEANEITEGKIYDGIVEDLSEKEALVNLLGLRAYVKKNECCWGIANDCREHLEINTEYKFKVNNIDFITGTILLSRKIETENPWLINEKPTIDERIVVMVNSTSFGNLYGEYNNLVVLIPENEISWFALTVDEISDFKGKELEVKVNEIDNENFQVICSKKDIISNPWPEIHKLLPRGQEFNGKVLQVHEHFVKVEIDHSIVGILPKESLYKAGHEYANFIENMKIGQGIDVYISKVFLNKKKIRLDLTRNK
;
A
#
# COMPACT_ATOMS: atom_id res chain seq x y z
N MET A 1 45.32 18.25 -4.04
CA MET A 1 44.37 19.37 -3.85
C MET A 1 45.07 20.70 -3.56
N ASP A 2 46.25 20.71 -2.93
CA ASP A 2 46.93 21.96 -2.55
C ASP A 2 47.70 22.70 -3.68
N GLU A 3 48.19 22.01 -4.71
CA GLU A 3 48.93 22.68 -5.81
C GLU A 3 48.01 23.42 -6.78
N VAL A 4 46.86 22.83 -7.12
CA VAL A 4 45.87 23.45 -8.00
C VAL A 4 45.25 24.69 -7.35
N ALA A 5 45.00 24.67 -6.03
CA ALA A 5 44.51 25.82 -5.30
C ALA A 5 45.53 26.99 -5.28
N LYS A 6 46.84 26.68 -5.19
CA LYS A 6 47.93 27.68 -5.23
C LYS A 6 48.12 28.31 -6.61
N GLU A 7 47.93 27.56 -7.70
CA GLU A 7 47.97 28.12 -9.05
C GLU A 7 46.77 29.04 -9.35
N ILE A 8 45.57 28.65 -8.89
CA ILE A 8 44.34 29.44 -9.05
C ILE A 8 44.49 30.79 -8.32
N LEU A 9 45.04 30.82 -7.11
CA LEU A 9 45.24 32.07 -6.34
C LEU A 9 46.19 33.10 -7.00
N LYS A 10 47.12 32.69 -7.89
CA LYS A 10 48.05 33.60 -8.59
C LYS A 10 47.39 34.46 -9.67
N ILE A 11 46.25 34.01 -10.21
CA ILE A 11 45.57 34.69 -11.33
C ILE A 11 44.73 35.88 -10.79
N GLY A 12 44.51 35.97 -9.48
CA GLY A 12 43.70 36.99 -8.83
C GLY A 12 42.24 36.57 -8.67
N LEU A 13 41.55 37.15 -7.68
CA LEU A 13 40.17 36.81 -7.28
C LEU A 13 39.15 36.97 -8.41
N LEU A 14 39.39 37.89 -9.35
CA LEU A 14 38.44 38.23 -10.41
C LEU A 14 38.38 37.20 -11.55
N PRO A 15 39.51 36.79 -12.17
CA PRO A 15 39.51 35.75 -13.22
C PRO A 15 39.21 34.34 -12.71
N THR A 16 39.53 34.03 -11.45
CA THR A 16 39.16 32.77 -10.81
C THR A 16 37.66 32.68 -10.55
N LEU A 17 37.04 33.76 -10.07
CA LEU A 17 35.59 33.89 -9.99
C LEU A 17 34.94 33.76 -11.37
N LEU A 18 35.55 34.35 -12.41
CA LEU A 18 35.10 34.26 -13.80
C LEU A 18 35.17 32.82 -14.34
N LEU A 19 36.22 32.07 -14.03
CA LEU A 19 36.36 30.65 -14.38
C LEU A 19 35.34 29.77 -13.66
N VAL A 20 35.09 30.01 -12.37
CA VAL A 20 34.04 29.32 -11.60
C VAL A 20 32.65 29.66 -12.15
N ILE A 21 32.41 30.91 -12.53
CA ILE A 21 31.18 31.37 -13.17
C ILE A 21 30.99 30.69 -14.53
N VAL A 22 32.02 30.63 -15.37
CA VAL A 22 31.99 29.94 -16.67
C VAL A 22 31.75 28.45 -16.48
N PHE A 23 32.40 27.81 -15.50
CA PHE A 23 32.20 26.40 -15.16
C PHE A 23 30.76 26.13 -14.69
N LEU A 24 30.19 26.99 -13.84
CA LEU A 24 28.79 26.90 -13.40
C LEU A 24 27.77 27.17 -14.52
N ILE A 25 28.10 28.01 -15.50
CA ILE A 25 27.27 28.29 -16.69
C ILE A 25 27.25 27.09 -17.65
N VAL A 26 28.38 26.39 -17.80
CA VAL A 26 28.52 25.24 -18.70
C VAL A 26 27.78 24.01 -18.18
N GLN A 27 27.69 23.81 -16.86
CA GLN A 27 26.99 22.66 -16.28
C GLN A 27 25.45 22.76 -16.27
N ASP A 28 24.86 23.96 -16.25
CA ASP A 28 23.39 24.11 -16.16
C ASP A 28 22.90 25.46 -16.70
N SER A 29 22.22 25.44 -17.86
CA SER A 29 21.68 26.64 -18.50
C SER A 29 20.69 27.43 -17.62
N THR A 30 20.05 26.79 -16.65
CA THR A 30 19.12 27.47 -15.72
C THR A 30 19.84 28.22 -14.61
N ARG A 31 21.02 27.73 -14.19
CA ARG A 31 21.90 28.43 -13.25
C ARG A 31 22.56 29.62 -13.93
N ALA A 32 22.90 29.50 -15.21
CA ALA A 32 23.43 30.60 -16.01
C ALA A 32 22.47 31.81 -16.06
N ASP A 33 21.16 31.59 -16.26
CA ASP A 33 20.17 32.66 -16.25
C ASP A 33 19.99 33.28 -14.85
N LYS A 34 19.97 32.47 -13.78
CA LYS A 34 19.94 32.98 -12.39
C LYS A 34 21.18 33.80 -12.04
N LEU A 35 22.35 33.36 -12.49
CA LEU A 35 23.62 34.03 -12.26
C LEU A 35 23.72 35.32 -13.07
N LYS A 36 23.26 35.30 -14.33
CA LYS A 36 23.13 36.49 -15.17
C LYS A 36 22.17 37.51 -14.54
N SER A 37 21.07 37.05 -13.95
CA SER A 37 20.16 37.88 -13.16
C SER A 37 20.89 38.53 -11.96
N LEU A 38 21.60 37.75 -11.14
CA LEU A 38 22.36 38.27 -10.00
C LEU A 38 23.45 39.28 -10.39
N ILE A 39 24.18 39.03 -11.48
CA ILE A 39 25.28 39.88 -11.97
C ILE A 39 24.75 41.20 -12.54
N THR A 40 23.60 41.19 -13.22
CA THR A 40 23.05 42.40 -13.86
C THR A 40 22.23 43.28 -12.92
N LYS A 41 21.84 42.76 -11.75
CA LYS A 41 21.11 43.49 -10.69
C LYS A 41 21.76 44.82 -10.23
N PRO A 42 23.09 44.91 -9.95
CA PRO A 42 23.73 46.18 -9.59
C PRO A 42 23.85 47.17 -10.77
N PHE A 43 23.91 46.68 -12.01
CA PHE A 43 24.01 47.53 -13.21
C PHE A 43 22.66 48.03 -13.73
N PHE A 44 21.55 47.64 -13.08
CA PHE A 44 20.17 48.01 -13.38
C PHE A 44 19.95 49.53 -13.46
N ARG A 45 20.68 50.32 -12.66
CA ARG A 45 20.53 51.79 -12.63
C ARG A 45 21.20 52.52 -13.80
N LEU A 46 22.13 51.89 -14.52
CA LEU A 46 23.02 52.61 -15.44
C LEU A 46 22.61 52.52 -16.93
N PHE A 47 21.91 51.48 -17.37
CA PHE A 47 21.59 51.30 -18.81
C PHE A 47 20.22 50.65 -19.09
N LYS A 48 19.36 51.33 -19.89
CA LYS A 48 18.02 50.86 -20.31
C LYS A 48 18.00 49.56 -21.13
N TRP A 49 19.10 49.17 -21.79
CA TRP A 49 19.17 47.90 -22.53
C TRP A 49 19.41 46.70 -21.60
N PHE A 50 20.10 46.92 -20.46
CA PHE A 50 20.41 45.90 -19.47
C PHE A 50 19.15 45.51 -18.68
N SER A 51 18.24 46.45 -18.45
CA SER A 51 16.94 46.18 -17.78
C SER A 51 16.08 45.20 -18.57
N LYS A 52 15.98 45.34 -19.90
CA LYS A 52 15.20 44.40 -20.74
C LYS A 52 15.79 43.00 -20.78
N SER A 53 17.12 42.88 -20.81
CA SER A 53 17.79 41.57 -20.79
C SER A 53 17.64 40.90 -19.41
N TYR A 54 17.79 41.67 -18.33
CA TYR A 54 17.57 41.21 -16.97
C TYR A 54 16.13 40.68 -16.77
N ILE A 55 15.12 41.48 -17.10
CA ILE A 55 13.71 41.10 -16.96
C ILE A 55 13.42 39.84 -17.80
N SER A 56 13.95 39.75 -19.03
CA SER A 56 13.76 38.54 -19.84
C SER A 56 14.40 37.29 -19.22
N SER A 57 15.57 37.42 -18.58
CA SER A 57 16.26 36.30 -17.93
C SER A 57 15.53 35.87 -16.65
N GLU A 58 15.00 36.83 -15.89
CA GLU A 58 14.16 36.56 -14.72
C GLU A 58 12.85 35.83 -15.10
N ILE A 59 12.17 36.28 -16.16
CA ILE A 59 10.98 35.59 -16.68
C ILE A 59 11.34 34.17 -17.14
N ASN A 60 12.41 34.00 -17.91
CA ASN A 60 12.85 32.67 -18.35
C ASN A 60 13.13 31.76 -17.15
N ALA A 61 13.87 32.24 -16.14
CA ALA A 61 14.19 31.47 -14.95
C ALA A 61 12.93 31.09 -14.15
N SER A 62 11.97 32.02 -14.01
CA SER A 62 10.71 31.77 -13.33
C SER A 62 9.85 30.74 -14.07
N LEU A 63 9.68 30.89 -15.38
CA LEU A 63 8.88 29.96 -16.19
C LEU A 63 9.53 28.57 -16.25
N ASN A 64 10.80 28.47 -16.65
CA ASN A 64 11.50 27.19 -16.73
C ASN A 64 11.52 26.49 -15.36
N GLY A 65 11.77 27.23 -14.28
CA GLY A 65 11.74 26.68 -12.92
C GLY A 65 10.36 26.19 -12.48
N PHE A 66 9.30 26.90 -12.87
CA PHE A 66 7.93 26.48 -12.57
C PHE A 66 7.52 25.26 -13.39
N PHE A 67 7.61 25.30 -14.72
CA PHE A 67 7.17 24.20 -15.58
C PHE A 67 7.94 22.91 -15.31
N ASN A 68 9.28 22.97 -15.18
CA ASN A 68 10.09 21.77 -14.93
C ASN A 68 9.74 21.11 -13.59
N LYS A 69 9.54 21.89 -12.53
CA LYS A 69 9.33 21.37 -11.17
C LYS A 69 7.86 21.02 -10.87
N ASN A 70 6.91 21.68 -11.51
CA ASN A 70 5.49 21.60 -11.12
C ASN A 70 4.58 21.01 -12.18
N ILE A 71 5.06 20.89 -13.42
CA ILE A 71 4.25 20.36 -14.52
C ILE A 71 4.98 19.18 -15.17
N TYR A 72 6.12 19.42 -15.82
CA TYR A 72 6.81 18.40 -16.62
C TYR A 72 7.32 17.20 -15.81
N SER A 73 7.68 17.40 -14.54
CA SER A 73 8.04 16.29 -13.64
C SER A 73 6.89 15.30 -13.42
N TYR A 74 5.64 15.74 -13.58
CA TYR A 74 4.43 14.94 -13.39
C TYR A 74 3.89 14.35 -14.70
N LEU A 75 4.16 14.98 -15.85
CA LEU A 75 3.69 14.54 -17.17
C LEU A 75 4.49 13.36 -17.72
N ILE A 76 3.85 12.41 -18.40
CA ILE A 76 4.47 11.22 -18.99
C ILE A 76 5.55 11.61 -19.99
N GLN A 77 5.22 12.44 -20.98
CA GLN A 77 6.14 12.80 -22.07
C GLN A 77 7.33 13.64 -21.62
N ASN A 78 7.18 14.36 -20.50
CA ASN A 78 8.18 15.30 -19.98
C ASN A 78 8.79 16.18 -21.09
N PRO A 79 7.99 17.09 -21.70
CA PRO A 79 8.36 17.77 -22.94
C PRO A 79 9.61 18.66 -22.81
N ASN A 80 10.06 18.99 -21.59
CA ASN A 80 11.30 19.72 -21.30
C ASN A 80 11.50 21.00 -22.15
N THR A 81 10.41 21.63 -22.58
CA THR A 81 10.46 22.79 -23.46
C THR A 81 11.05 23.98 -22.72
N LYS A 82 12.05 24.63 -23.31
CA LYS A 82 12.70 25.81 -22.73
C LYS A 82 12.02 27.09 -23.19
N PHE A 83 11.74 28.01 -22.28
CA PHE A 83 11.15 29.31 -22.60
C PHE A 83 12.21 30.39 -22.77
N LYS A 84 12.07 31.20 -23.83
CA LYS A 84 12.91 32.38 -24.05
C LYS A 84 12.08 33.59 -24.47
N VAL A 85 12.08 34.63 -23.65
CA VAL A 85 11.35 35.88 -23.92
C VAL A 85 12.09 36.77 -24.91
N LYS A 86 11.35 37.33 -25.87
CA LYS A 86 11.77 38.43 -26.75
C LYS A 86 10.74 39.56 -26.73
N TRP A 87 11.20 40.78 -26.49
CA TRP A 87 10.33 41.96 -26.44
C TRP A 87 9.93 42.42 -27.84
N VAL A 88 8.63 42.66 -28.04
CA VAL A 88 8.06 43.16 -29.31
C VAL A 88 7.12 44.35 -29.07
N ARG A 89 6.94 45.19 -30.10
CA ARG A 89 6.03 46.36 -30.04
C ARG A 89 4.55 45.95 -30.07
N LYS A 90 4.22 44.91 -30.84
CA LYS A 90 2.90 44.27 -30.90
C LYS A 90 3.09 42.80 -30.57
N SER A 91 2.24 42.25 -29.70
CA SER A 91 2.25 40.82 -29.40
C SER A 91 2.09 40.06 -30.72
N LYS A 92 2.90 39.02 -30.90
CA LYS A 92 2.89 38.15 -32.08
C LYS A 92 2.94 36.71 -31.58
N ASP A 93 2.54 35.79 -32.45
CA ASP A 93 2.60 34.36 -32.13
C ASP A 93 4.01 33.94 -31.71
N PRO A 94 4.11 33.10 -30.66
CA PRO A 94 5.37 32.57 -30.22
C PRO A 94 5.96 31.67 -31.30
N ILE A 95 7.29 31.51 -31.29
CA ILE A 95 7.99 30.67 -32.26
C ILE A 95 8.62 29.50 -31.54
N PHE A 96 8.18 28.29 -31.88
CA PHE A 96 8.88 27.08 -31.49
C PHE A 96 10.07 26.84 -32.41
N LYS A 97 11.26 26.61 -31.85
CA LYS A 97 12.47 26.29 -32.59
C LYS A 97 12.77 24.80 -32.52
N ASN A 98 13.43 24.27 -33.55
CA ASN A 98 13.83 22.85 -33.65
C ASN A 98 14.68 22.34 -32.48
N ASN A 99 15.23 23.21 -31.64
CA ASN A 99 16.00 22.87 -30.44
C ASN A 99 15.15 22.77 -29.15
N GLY A 100 13.82 22.61 -29.26
CA GLY A 100 12.93 22.52 -28.09
C GLY A 100 12.78 23.82 -27.30
N THR A 101 13.08 24.97 -27.92
CA THR A 101 12.95 26.29 -27.27
C THR A 101 11.76 27.06 -27.84
N LEU A 102 10.82 27.44 -26.98
CA LEU A 102 9.70 28.31 -27.30
C LEU A 102 10.06 29.77 -27.07
N ILE A 103 10.08 30.55 -28.15
CA ILE A 103 10.36 31.98 -28.12
C ILE A 103 9.06 32.76 -27.92
N LEU A 104 8.89 33.33 -26.73
CA LEU A 104 7.72 34.10 -26.34
C LEU A 104 7.89 35.56 -26.73
N ARG A 105 7.06 36.04 -27.67
CA ARG A 105 7.09 37.42 -28.17
C ARG A 105 6.06 38.27 -27.44
N ILE A 106 6.47 38.84 -26.31
CA ILE A 106 5.57 39.60 -25.42
C ILE A 106 5.86 41.11 -25.44
N ARG A 107 4.83 41.89 -25.14
CA ARG A 107 4.98 43.33 -24.86
C ARG A 107 5.57 43.51 -23.47
N ASN A 108 6.47 44.48 -23.33
CA ASN A 108 7.00 44.84 -22.02
C ASN A 108 6.00 45.70 -21.25
N GLU A 109 5.57 45.21 -20.10
CA GLU A 109 4.76 45.94 -19.12
C GLU A 109 5.61 46.39 -17.93
N GLU A 110 5.12 47.36 -17.17
CA GLU A 110 5.84 47.91 -16.01
C GLU A 110 5.96 46.90 -14.87
N ASP A 111 4.91 46.09 -14.66
CA ASP A 111 4.89 45.08 -13.61
C ASP A 111 5.55 43.77 -14.08
N GLN A 112 6.65 43.38 -13.42
CA GLN A 112 7.38 42.14 -13.70
C GLN A 112 6.53 40.87 -13.47
N THR A 113 5.70 40.86 -12.44
CA THR A 113 4.80 39.74 -12.13
C THR A 113 3.78 39.56 -13.26
N ARG A 114 3.27 40.68 -13.79
CA ARG A 114 2.37 40.66 -14.94
C ARG A 114 3.08 40.20 -16.21
N ASN A 115 4.33 40.60 -16.44
CA ASN A 115 5.13 40.07 -17.54
C ASN A 115 5.33 38.54 -17.44
N ILE A 116 5.59 37.98 -16.25
CA ILE A 116 5.72 36.53 -16.03
C ILE A 116 4.41 35.81 -16.35
N LEU A 117 3.29 36.30 -15.83
CA LEU A 117 1.97 35.69 -16.05
C LEU A 117 1.52 35.81 -17.52
N SER A 118 1.76 36.94 -18.17
CA SER A 118 1.51 37.13 -19.61
C SER A 118 2.35 36.17 -20.46
N ALA A 119 3.63 36.00 -20.11
CA ALA A 119 4.49 35.03 -20.79
C ALA A 119 3.99 33.60 -20.60
N SER A 120 3.52 33.24 -19.39
CA SER A 120 2.89 31.94 -19.12
C SER A 120 1.62 31.74 -19.95
N LYS A 121 0.72 32.73 -20.02
CA LYS A 121 -0.52 32.64 -20.80
C LYS A 121 -0.25 32.37 -22.28
N VAL A 122 0.77 33.03 -22.85
CA VAL A 122 1.18 32.80 -24.24
C VAL A 122 1.85 31.43 -24.43
N ALA A 123 2.52 30.91 -23.41
CA ALA A 123 3.23 29.64 -23.51
C ALA A 123 2.30 28.41 -23.45
N LEU A 124 1.31 28.44 -22.55
CA LEU A 124 0.51 27.26 -22.17
C LEU A 124 -0.14 26.50 -23.34
N PRO A 125 -0.78 27.16 -24.32
CA PRO A 125 -1.40 26.46 -25.45
C PRO A 125 -0.44 25.64 -26.31
N HIS A 126 0.86 25.98 -26.28
CA HIS A 126 1.87 25.32 -27.10
C HIS A 126 2.62 24.21 -26.36
N VAL A 127 2.47 24.10 -25.04
CA VAL A 127 3.27 23.19 -24.21
C VAL A 127 2.44 22.30 -23.29
N ILE A 128 1.15 22.59 -23.10
CA ILE A 128 0.23 21.78 -22.30
C ILE A 128 -0.90 21.29 -23.20
N CYS A 129 -0.91 19.97 -23.43
CA CYS A 129 -1.88 19.25 -24.24
C CYS A 129 -2.16 19.94 -25.60
N PRO A 130 -1.13 20.32 -26.39
CA PRO A 130 -1.34 21.14 -27.59
C PRO A 130 -2.19 20.44 -28.65
N LEU A 131 -2.11 19.11 -28.76
CA LEU A 131 -2.79 18.33 -29.80
C LEU A 131 -4.30 18.19 -29.59
N ILE A 132 -4.76 18.07 -28.33
CA ILE A 132 -6.20 17.89 -28.04
C ILE A 132 -6.99 19.21 -28.04
N ARG A 133 -6.32 20.37 -28.01
CA ARG A 133 -6.98 21.68 -27.86
C ARG A 133 -7.95 22.03 -28.97
N SER A 134 -7.74 21.53 -30.19
CA SER A 134 -8.73 21.68 -31.28
C SER A 134 -10.01 20.91 -31.01
N ASN A 135 -9.91 19.81 -30.27
CA ASN A 135 -10.96 18.82 -30.06
C ASN A 135 -11.73 19.04 -28.75
N ILE A 136 -11.40 20.08 -27.97
CA ILE A 136 -12.14 20.48 -26.77
C ILE A 136 -12.52 21.95 -26.87
N ASP A 137 -13.63 22.32 -26.24
CA ASP A 137 -14.14 23.68 -26.27
C ASP A 137 -13.14 24.67 -25.64
N ALA A 138 -13.13 25.90 -26.17
CA ALA A 138 -12.19 26.95 -25.78
C ALA A 138 -12.25 27.29 -24.29
N HIS A 139 -13.43 27.22 -23.67
CA HIS A 139 -13.60 27.47 -22.24
C HIS A 139 -12.93 26.40 -21.36
N ILE A 140 -12.94 25.12 -21.79
CA ILE A 140 -12.23 24.03 -21.07
C ILE A 140 -10.73 24.27 -21.16
N SER A 141 -10.22 24.55 -22.36
CA SER A 141 -8.81 24.91 -22.59
C SER A 141 -8.38 26.10 -21.71
N THR A 142 -9.24 27.12 -21.62
CA THR A 142 -8.98 28.33 -20.81
C THR A 142 -9.00 28.01 -19.31
N ALA A 143 -9.94 27.17 -18.84
CA ALA A 143 -9.99 26.75 -17.45
C ALA A 143 -8.75 25.94 -17.03
N ILE A 144 -8.21 25.09 -17.92
CA ILE A 144 -6.94 24.39 -17.73
C ILE A 144 -5.80 25.40 -17.55
N ASP A 145 -5.70 26.38 -18.44
CA ASP A 145 -4.65 27.40 -18.39
C ASP A 145 -4.72 28.24 -17.12
N LEU A 146 -5.92 28.68 -16.74
CA LEU A 146 -6.16 29.43 -15.50
C LEU A 146 -5.80 28.62 -14.25
N THR A 147 -6.04 27.31 -14.25
CA THR A 147 -5.68 26.42 -13.13
C THR A 147 -4.15 26.39 -12.95
N ILE A 148 -3.39 26.24 -14.04
CA ILE A 148 -1.92 26.26 -13.99
C ILE A 148 -1.38 27.65 -13.62
N MET A 149 -1.94 28.71 -14.20
CA MET A 149 -1.54 30.09 -13.91
C MET A 149 -1.80 30.48 -12.45
N LYS A 150 -2.88 29.99 -11.84
CA LYS A 150 -3.16 30.18 -10.41
C LYS A 150 -2.03 29.62 -9.54
N ASN A 151 -1.47 28.47 -9.90
CA ASN A 151 -0.34 27.86 -9.18
C ASN A 151 0.95 28.68 -9.34
N LEU A 152 1.23 29.16 -10.54
CA LEU A 152 2.35 30.09 -10.78
C LEU A 152 2.18 31.39 -9.98
N ALA A 153 0.99 31.99 -10.03
CA ALA A 153 0.66 33.20 -9.28
C ALA A 153 0.81 33.02 -7.77
N GLY A 154 0.43 31.84 -7.24
CA GLY A 154 0.62 31.47 -5.85
C GLY A 154 2.10 31.51 -5.40
N LYS A 155 3.01 31.07 -6.27
CA LYS A 155 4.46 31.12 -6.02
C LYS A 155 5.06 32.52 -6.11
N LEU A 156 4.45 33.40 -6.90
CA LEU A 156 4.81 34.81 -7.00
C LEU A 156 4.31 35.63 -5.79
N GLY A 157 3.71 34.99 -4.78
CA GLY A 157 3.32 35.60 -3.51
C GLY A 157 2.00 36.37 -3.56
N ARG A 158 1.76 37.24 -2.56
CA ARG A 158 0.50 38.01 -2.45
C ARG A 158 0.27 38.92 -3.66
N HIS A 159 1.33 39.57 -4.15
CA HIS A 159 1.28 40.41 -5.35
C HIS A 159 0.93 39.60 -6.60
N GLY A 160 1.57 38.43 -6.77
CA GLY A 160 1.23 37.43 -7.79
C GLY A 160 -0.25 37.11 -7.87
N LYS A 161 -0.84 36.77 -6.72
CA LYS A 161 -2.27 36.43 -6.61
C LYS A 161 -3.18 37.61 -7.01
N ALA A 162 -2.84 38.83 -6.58
CA ALA A 162 -3.62 40.03 -6.90
C ALA A 162 -3.58 40.36 -8.40
N ILE A 163 -2.39 40.31 -9.02
CA ILE A 163 -2.22 40.54 -10.45
C ILE A 163 -2.93 39.46 -11.27
N PHE A 164 -2.79 38.19 -10.90
CA PHE A 164 -3.49 37.08 -11.54
C PHE A 164 -5.00 37.29 -11.52
N LYS A 165 -5.56 37.57 -10.33
CA LYS A 165 -6.99 37.79 -10.17
C LYS A 165 -7.50 38.90 -11.09
N ARG A 166 -6.90 40.08 -10.98
CA ARG A 166 -7.34 41.30 -11.69
C ARG A 166 -7.20 41.22 -13.20
N HIS A 167 -6.11 40.63 -13.70
CA HIS A 167 -5.74 40.75 -15.12
C HIS A 167 -5.94 39.47 -15.93
N PHE A 168 -6.14 38.32 -15.28
CA PHE A 168 -6.21 37.03 -15.97
C PHE A 168 -7.42 36.21 -15.56
N LEU A 169 -7.81 36.18 -14.28
CA LEU A 169 -8.96 35.40 -13.83
C LEU A 169 -10.28 36.14 -14.07
N ASP A 170 -10.44 37.32 -13.46
CA ASP A 170 -11.70 38.07 -13.49
C ASP A 170 -12.16 38.36 -14.94
N PRO A 171 -11.28 38.80 -15.88
CA PRO A 171 -11.69 39.06 -17.26
C PRO A 171 -12.28 37.85 -17.99
N GLU A 172 -11.69 36.67 -17.81
CA GLU A 172 -12.15 35.43 -18.49
C GLU A 172 -13.45 34.93 -17.86
N THR A 173 -13.55 34.94 -16.53
CA THR A 173 -14.76 34.48 -15.81
C THR A 173 -15.98 35.39 -16.02
N ILE A 174 -15.77 36.70 -16.21
CA ILE A 174 -16.84 37.65 -16.55
C ILE A 174 -17.28 37.49 -18.01
N ALA A 175 -16.34 37.21 -18.91
CA ALA A 175 -16.63 37.06 -20.33
C ALA A 175 -17.43 35.79 -20.63
N GLU A 176 -17.16 34.69 -19.91
CA GLU A 176 -17.72 33.38 -20.24
C GLU A 176 -18.18 32.60 -18.99
N ALA A 177 -19.50 32.47 -18.84
CA ALA A 177 -20.12 31.84 -17.68
C ALA A 177 -19.71 30.35 -17.51
N GLN A 178 -19.43 29.65 -18.61
CA GLN A 178 -19.03 28.23 -18.60
C GLN A 178 -17.67 28.00 -17.91
N ILE A 179 -16.75 28.97 -17.98
CA ILE A 179 -15.47 28.92 -17.24
C ILE A 179 -15.74 28.86 -15.73
N THR A 180 -16.78 29.54 -15.26
CA THR A 180 -17.16 29.58 -13.84
C THR A 180 -17.68 28.23 -13.34
N ASP A 181 -18.14 27.33 -14.21
CA ASP A 181 -18.53 25.97 -13.84
C ASP A 181 -17.32 25.00 -13.83
N VAL A 182 -16.45 25.09 -14.84
CA VAL A 182 -15.33 24.13 -15.01
C VAL A 182 -14.12 24.47 -14.12
N LEU A 183 -13.78 25.74 -13.98
CA LEU A 183 -12.57 26.16 -13.26
C LEU A 183 -12.55 25.73 -11.78
N PRO A 184 -13.64 25.85 -10.99
CA PRO A 184 -13.65 25.37 -9.61
C PRO A 184 -13.40 23.86 -9.50
N LYS A 185 -13.90 23.08 -10.46
CA LYS A 185 -13.72 21.62 -10.55
C LYS A 185 -12.25 21.26 -10.74
N LEU A 186 -11.58 21.89 -11.71
CA LEU A 186 -10.16 21.68 -11.96
C LEU A 186 -9.28 22.14 -10.79
N ILE A 187 -9.64 23.27 -10.16
CA ILE A 187 -8.99 23.74 -8.94
C ILE A 187 -9.09 22.72 -7.80
N GLU A 188 -10.23 22.06 -7.65
CA GLU A 188 -10.40 21.03 -6.63
C GLU A 188 -9.53 19.81 -6.93
N LEU A 189 -9.53 19.32 -8.17
CA LEU A 189 -8.61 18.24 -8.59
C LEU A 189 -7.13 18.58 -8.33
N ASP A 190 -6.74 19.84 -8.54
CA ASP A 190 -5.38 20.32 -8.30
C ASP A 190 -5.00 20.33 -6.82
N LYS A 191 -5.92 20.70 -5.91
CA LYS A 191 -5.67 20.64 -4.45
C LYS A 191 -5.38 19.23 -3.94
N HIS A 192 -5.93 18.22 -4.62
CA HIS A 192 -5.74 16.80 -4.33
C HIS A 192 -4.64 16.16 -5.18
N GLY A 193 -3.97 16.93 -6.04
CA GLY A 193 -2.84 16.47 -6.85
C GLY A 193 -3.21 15.60 -8.04
N ILE A 194 -4.50 15.49 -8.38
CA ILE A 194 -5.02 14.67 -9.47
C ILE A 194 -4.99 15.42 -10.81
N PHE A 195 -5.12 16.74 -10.79
CA PHE A 195 -5.13 17.58 -12.00
C PHE A 195 -3.91 17.34 -12.90
N THR A 196 -2.69 17.53 -12.39
CA THR A 196 -1.47 17.35 -13.21
C THR A 196 -1.09 15.87 -13.36
N SER A 197 -1.29 15.05 -12.33
CA SER A 197 -0.76 13.68 -12.30
C SER A 197 -1.62 12.65 -13.03
N ILE A 198 -2.92 12.94 -13.22
CA ILE A 198 -3.87 12.06 -13.91
C ILE A 198 -4.53 12.81 -15.06
N PHE A 199 -5.26 13.89 -14.77
CA PHE A 199 -6.09 14.57 -15.78
C PHE A 199 -5.30 15.09 -16.99
N LEU A 200 -4.19 15.82 -16.76
CA LEU A 200 -3.35 16.31 -17.86
C LEU A 200 -2.64 15.17 -18.62
N ASN A 201 -2.24 14.09 -17.92
CA ASN A 201 -1.62 12.93 -18.57
C ASN A 201 -2.58 12.24 -19.53
N GLU A 202 -3.83 12.04 -19.12
CA GLU A 202 -4.85 11.44 -19.99
C GLU A 202 -5.18 12.33 -21.19
N LEU A 203 -5.28 13.65 -21.00
CA LEU A 203 -5.46 14.58 -22.12
C LEU A 203 -4.28 14.58 -23.10
N GLU A 204 -3.05 14.40 -22.61
CA GLU A 204 -1.85 14.30 -23.44
C GLU A 204 -1.85 12.98 -24.24
N LEU A 205 -2.17 11.85 -23.61
CA LEU A 205 -2.29 10.54 -24.26
C LEU A 205 -3.35 10.55 -25.37
N VAL A 206 -4.55 11.06 -25.09
CA VAL A 206 -5.61 11.19 -26.10
C VAL A 206 -5.16 12.13 -27.23
N GLY A 207 -4.45 13.21 -26.89
CA GLY A 207 -3.87 14.12 -27.88
C GLY A 207 -2.90 13.43 -28.85
N ASP A 208 -2.06 12.51 -28.36
CA ASP A 208 -1.11 11.77 -29.19
C ASP A 208 -1.81 10.79 -30.13
N GLU A 209 -2.87 10.13 -29.68
CA GLU A 209 -3.67 9.22 -30.52
C GLU A 209 -4.31 9.97 -31.70
N LEU A 210 -4.79 11.20 -31.46
CA LEU A 210 -5.40 12.05 -32.49
C LEU A 210 -4.44 12.48 -33.59
N TYR A 211 -3.12 12.48 -33.35
CA TYR A 211 -2.14 12.76 -34.41
C TYR A 211 -2.23 11.76 -35.57
N SER A 212 -2.79 10.57 -35.31
CA SER A 212 -2.92 9.49 -36.29
C SER A 212 -4.28 9.46 -37.00
N GLU A 213 -5.27 10.25 -36.56
CA GLU A 213 -6.64 10.26 -37.10
C GLU A 213 -6.90 11.50 -37.99
N SER A 214 -7.57 11.31 -39.13
CA SER A 214 -7.93 12.40 -40.06
C SER A 214 -9.19 13.17 -39.68
N ASP A 215 -10.02 12.60 -38.80
CA ASP A 215 -11.39 13.07 -38.57
C ASP A 215 -11.48 13.92 -37.30
N TYR A 216 -12.04 15.12 -37.44
CA TYR A 216 -12.31 16.00 -36.31
C TYR A 216 -13.42 15.43 -35.41
N LYS A 217 -13.07 15.10 -34.16
CA LYS A 217 -14.01 14.71 -33.11
C LYS A 217 -13.99 15.73 -31.97
N ASN A 218 -15.15 16.14 -31.48
CA ASN A 218 -15.27 16.99 -30.29
C ASN A 218 -15.39 16.10 -29.04
N TYR A 219 -14.46 16.24 -28.10
CA TYR A 219 -14.36 15.48 -26.84
C TYR A 219 -14.74 16.30 -25.60
N SER A 220 -15.43 17.43 -25.77
CA SER A 220 -15.73 18.33 -24.65
C SER A 220 -16.62 17.68 -23.60
N ASN A 221 -17.66 16.96 -24.02
CA ASN A 221 -18.56 16.28 -23.09
C ASN A 221 -17.85 15.14 -22.34
N GLU A 222 -17.04 14.36 -23.06
CA GLU A 222 -16.22 13.28 -22.53
C GLU A 222 -15.20 13.82 -21.51
N THR A 223 -14.60 14.97 -21.81
CA THR A 223 -13.67 15.67 -20.90
C THR A 223 -14.37 16.13 -19.63
N LEU A 224 -15.57 16.72 -19.74
CA LEU A 224 -16.37 17.14 -18.58
C LEU A 224 -16.82 15.96 -17.72
N ASN A 225 -17.24 14.86 -18.34
CA ASN A 225 -17.60 13.62 -17.66
C ASN A 225 -16.40 13.01 -16.94
N PHE A 226 -15.21 13.06 -17.55
CA PHE A 226 -13.98 12.59 -16.93
C PHE A 226 -13.57 13.45 -15.72
N ILE A 227 -13.71 14.78 -15.81
CA ILE A 227 -13.51 15.68 -14.67
C ILE A 227 -14.46 15.31 -13.52
N LYS A 228 -15.74 15.04 -13.82
CA LYS A 228 -16.73 14.62 -12.82
C LYS A 228 -16.34 13.30 -12.15
N TYR A 229 -15.94 12.29 -12.93
CA TYR A 229 -15.45 11.02 -12.41
C TYR A 229 -14.27 11.21 -11.44
N LEU A 230 -13.28 12.04 -11.81
CA LEU A 230 -12.14 12.31 -10.94
C LEU A 230 -12.55 13.04 -9.65
N LEU A 231 -13.54 13.93 -9.72
CA LEU A 231 -14.09 14.60 -8.54
C LEU A 231 -14.81 13.62 -7.61
N ASP A 232 -15.51 12.62 -8.14
CA ASP A 232 -16.18 11.60 -7.33
C ASP A 232 -15.16 10.79 -6.52
N ILE A 233 -13.97 10.50 -7.10
CA ILE A 233 -12.86 9.87 -6.39
C ILE A 233 -12.31 10.76 -5.27
N VAL A 234 -12.12 12.05 -5.57
CA VAL A 234 -11.52 13.02 -4.65
C VAL A 234 -12.44 13.35 -3.48
N ASN A 235 -13.73 13.55 -3.74
CA ASN A 235 -14.71 13.98 -2.74
C ASN A 235 -15.37 12.82 -2.00
N ARG A 236 -14.79 11.62 -2.09
CA ARG A 236 -15.38 10.41 -1.51
C ARG A 236 -15.58 10.51 0.00
N GLU A 237 -16.75 10.06 0.46
CA GLU A 237 -16.97 9.82 1.88
C GLU A 237 -16.38 8.47 2.30
N LYS A 238 -15.83 8.39 3.51
CA LYS A 238 -15.26 7.15 4.05
C LYS A 238 -16.36 6.08 4.13
N GLY A 239 -16.21 5.02 3.34
CA GLY A 239 -17.15 3.90 3.29
C GLY A 239 -18.05 3.84 2.05
N SER A 240 -17.99 4.83 1.17
CA SER A 240 -18.71 4.81 -0.12
C SER A 240 -18.12 3.79 -1.09
N GLU A 241 -18.98 3.03 -1.78
CA GLU A 241 -18.58 2.20 -2.91
C GLU A 241 -18.51 3.07 -4.15
N ILE A 242 -17.30 3.24 -4.71
CA ILE A 242 -17.07 4.01 -5.93
C ILE A 242 -16.44 3.08 -6.96
N GLU A 243 -16.96 3.14 -8.19
CA GLU A 243 -16.32 2.47 -9.30
C GLU A 243 -15.00 3.17 -9.62
N LEU A 244 -13.89 2.49 -9.36
CA LEU A 244 -12.53 3.00 -9.66
C LEU A 244 -12.13 2.73 -11.12
N ASN A 245 -13.11 2.69 -12.02
CA ASN A 245 -12.95 2.51 -13.46
C ASN A 245 -13.73 3.59 -14.19
N TYR A 246 -13.12 4.12 -15.23
CA TYR A 246 -13.79 4.94 -16.22
C TYR A 246 -13.49 4.36 -17.59
N ILE A 247 -14.48 3.74 -18.24
CA ILE A 247 -14.30 3.02 -19.51
C ILE A 247 -15.21 3.69 -20.55
N SER A 248 -14.98 4.98 -20.79
CA SER A 248 -15.73 5.76 -21.76
C SER A 248 -14.75 6.49 -22.66
N GLY A 249 -14.71 6.11 -23.94
CA GLY A 249 -13.84 6.72 -24.93
C GLY A 249 -13.96 8.26 -24.91
N PRO A 250 -12.85 9.00 -25.07
CA PRO A 250 -11.49 8.51 -25.32
C PRO A 250 -10.74 8.07 -24.05
N PHE A 251 -11.30 8.23 -22.85
CA PHE A 251 -10.60 7.91 -21.60
C PHE A 251 -10.93 6.51 -21.09
N LYS A 252 -9.93 5.64 -20.98
CA LYS A 252 -10.07 4.30 -20.40
C LYS A 252 -9.13 4.11 -19.22
N VAL A 253 -9.58 4.56 -18.06
CA VAL A 253 -8.75 4.74 -16.86
C VAL A 253 -9.18 3.82 -15.72
N GLY A 254 -8.23 3.10 -15.15
CA GLY A 254 -8.38 2.37 -13.90
C GLY A 254 -7.59 3.02 -12.76
N THR A 255 -8.13 3.01 -11.54
CA THR A 255 -7.38 3.42 -10.34
C THR A 255 -7.33 2.28 -9.32
N ILE A 256 -6.17 2.12 -8.68
CA ILE A 256 -5.96 1.17 -7.57
C ILE A 256 -5.33 1.92 -6.40
N LEU A 257 -6.03 1.93 -5.27
CA LEU A 257 -5.53 2.52 -4.02
C LEU A 257 -4.88 1.42 -3.18
N LEU A 258 -3.64 1.64 -2.73
CA LEU A 258 -2.97 0.71 -1.84
C LEU A 258 -3.50 0.83 -0.41
N ALA A 259 -3.82 -0.31 0.20
CA ALA A 259 -4.25 -0.36 1.59
C ALA A 259 -3.07 -0.09 2.54
N LYS A 260 -3.40 0.16 3.82
CA LYS A 260 -2.40 0.24 4.90
C LYS A 260 -1.50 -1.01 4.90
N THR A 261 -0.24 -0.78 5.22
CA THR A 261 0.89 -1.73 5.14
C THR A 261 0.65 -3.03 5.87
N SER A 262 0.00 -3.00 7.04
CA SER A 262 -0.31 -4.20 7.83
C SER A 262 -1.20 -5.17 7.05
N ARG A 263 -2.30 -4.68 6.48
CA ARG A 263 -3.22 -5.49 5.67
C ARG A 263 -2.54 -5.96 4.38
N ALA A 264 -1.79 -5.08 3.72
CA ALA A 264 -1.10 -5.39 2.48
C ALA A 264 -0.02 -6.49 2.66
N ASN A 265 0.79 -6.39 3.71
CA ASN A 265 1.83 -7.38 4.02
C ASN A 265 1.25 -8.73 4.47
N SER A 266 0.08 -8.75 5.12
CA SER A 266 -0.56 -10.00 5.52
C SER A 266 -1.16 -10.79 4.33
N GLN A 267 -1.62 -10.08 3.29
CA GLN A 267 -2.31 -10.70 2.15
C GLN A 267 -1.40 -10.98 0.95
N GLY A 268 -0.22 -10.36 0.88
CA GLY A 268 0.70 -10.47 -0.25
C GLY A 268 0.30 -9.62 -1.45
N LEU A 269 1.05 -9.77 -2.55
CA LEU A 269 0.88 -8.99 -3.79
C LEU A 269 -0.28 -9.50 -4.66
N ARG A 270 -0.66 -10.78 -4.55
CA ARG A 270 -1.63 -11.44 -5.44
C ARG A 270 -2.96 -10.69 -5.57
N PRO A 271 -3.59 -10.17 -4.49
CA PRO A 271 -4.85 -9.44 -4.62
C PRO A 271 -4.71 -8.18 -5.49
N TYR A 272 -3.57 -7.50 -5.45
CA TYR A 272 -3.32 -6.29 -6.23
C TYR A 272 -2.98 -6.60 -7.68
N LEU A 273 -2.18 -7.63 -7.93
CA LEU A 273 -1.90 -8.12 -9.28
C LEU A 273 -3.18 -8.64 -9.98
N ARG A 274 -4.05 -9.33 -9.23
CA ARG A 274 -5.38 -9.74 -9.73
C ARG A 274 -6.25 -8.52 -10.06
N ARG A 275 -6.27 -7.50 -9.19
CA ARG A 275 -6.99 -6.25 -9.48
C ARG A 275 -6.47 -5.57 -10.75
N LEU A 276 -5.15 -5.48 -10.92
CA LEU A 276 -4.54 -4.96 -12.14
C LEU A 276 -5.06 -5.70 -13.37
N ARG A 277 -4.97 -7.04 -13.37
CA ARG A 277 -5.49 -7.86 -14.48
C ARG A 277 -6.97 -7.61 -14.75
N MET A 278 -7.81 -7.57 -13.72
CA MET A 278 -9.24 -7.27 -13.88
C MET A 278 -9.51 -5.87 -14.48
N LYS A 279 -8.65 -4.88 -14.23
CA LYS A 279 -8.77 -3.55 -14.85
C LYS A 279 -8.49 -3.64 -16.36
N ILE A 280 -7.47 -4.39 -16.73
CA ILE A 280 -7.08 -4.64 -18.13
C ILE A 280 -8.18 -5.42 -18.86
N ASP A 281 -8.69 -6.49 -18.26
CA ASP A 281 -9.77 -7.31 -18.84
C ASP A 281 -11.06 -6.50 -19.05
N LYS A 282 -11.29 -5.47 -18.22
CA LYS A 282 -12.40 -4.51 -18.39
C LYS A 282 -12.14 -3.45 -19.47
N GLY A 283 -10.95 -3.42 -20.08
CA GLY A 283 -10.60 -2.49 -21.15
C GLY A 283 -9.98 -1.17 -20.69
N CYS A 284 -9.41 -1.09 -19.48
CA CYS A 284 -8.61 0.08 -19.07
C CYS A 284 -7.28 0.09 -19.85
N GLU A 285 -6.92 1.24 -20.43
CA GLU A 285 -5.66 1.46 -21.16
C GLU A 285 -4.60 2.06 -20.23
N SER A 286 -5.03 2.99 -19.36
CA SER A 286 -4.21 3.61 -18.31
C SER A 286 -4.63 3.10 -16.94
N ILE A 287 -3.67 2.68 -16.10
CA ILE A 287 -3.94 2.27 -14.72
C ILE A 287 -3.04 3.05 -13.76
N TYR A 288 -3.66 3.76 -12.81
CA TYR A 288 -2.99 4.56 -11.79
C TYR A 288 -2.97 3.83 -10.46
N LEU A 289 -1.77 3.43 -10.02
CA LEU A 289 -1.55 2.82 -8.71
C LEU A 289 -1.12 3.90 -7.72
N ILE A 290 -1.97 4.20 -6.73
CA ILE A 290 -1.75 5.28 -5.77
C ILE A 290 -1.36 4.69 -4.41
N SER A 291 -0.23 5.16 -3.87
CA SER A 291 0.33 4.75 -2.58
C SER A 291 0.52 5.93 -1.65
N PHE A 292 0.17 5.73 -0.38
CA PHE A 292 0.39 6.70 0.71
C PHE A 292 1.68 6.36 1.49
N PRO A 293 2.22 7.25 2.34
CA PRO A 293 3.56 7.10 2.93
C PRO A 293 3.77 5.77 3.64
N ASN A 294 2.75 5.29 4.38
CA ASN A 294 2.81 4.03 5.09
C ASN A 294 3.03 2.84 4.14
N SER A 295 2.43 2.86 2.95
CA SER A 295 2.46 1.76 1.98
C SER A 295 3.59 1.86 0.94
N TYR A 296 4.59 2.73 1.13
CA TYR A 296 5.65 2.94 0.13
C TYR A 296 6.54 1.73 -0.11
N ASP A 297 6.86 0.93 0.91
CA ASP A 297 7.67 -0.27 0.70
C ASP A 297 6.88 -1.37 -0.02
N PHE A 298 5.59 -1.50 0.31
CA PHE A 298 4.69 -2.38 -0.43
C PHE A 298 4.52 -1.94 -1.89
N PHE A 299 4.42 -0.63 -2.14
CA PHE A 299 4.39 -0.07 -3.49
C PHE A 299 5.66 -0.44 -4.27
N LYS A 300 6.86 -0.27 -3.69
CA LYS A 300 8.11 -0.67 -4.35
C LYS A 300 8.12 -2.15 -4.75
N ARG A 301 7.63 -3.03 -3.87
CA ARG A 301 7.51 -4.47 -4.14
C ARG A 301 6.59 -4.74 -5.33
N ILE A 302 5.38 -4.15 -5.34
CA ILE A 302 4.46 -4.26 -6.48
C ILE A 302 5.14 -3.80 -7.78
N ILE A 303 5.81 -2.66 -7.77
CA ILE A 303 6.45 -2.10 -8.96
C ILE A 303 7.54 -3.02 -9.48
N LYS A 304 8.44 -3.53 -8.62
CA LYS A 304 9.47 -4.50 -9.00
C LYS A 304 8.85 -5.74 -9.66
N THR A 305 7.74 -6.23 -9.13
CA THR A 305 7.00 -7.37 -9.70
C THR A 305 6.28 -7.04 -11.00
N ILE A 306 5.85 -5.80 -11.22
CA ILE A 306 5.25 -5.36 -12.49
C ILE A 306 6.32 -5.20 -13.57
N GLU A 307 7.48 -4.64 -13.24
CA GLU A 307 8.61 -4.48 -14.16
C GLU A 307 9.13 -5.82 -14.70
N SER A 308 8.97 -6.92 -13.96
CA SER A 308 9.27 -8.27 -14.45
C SER A 308 8.20 -8.88 -15.37
N HIS A 309 7.15 -8.14 -15.74
CA HIS A 309 5.98 -8.65 -16.46
C HIS A 309 5.79 -8.01 -17.84
N GLU A 310 5.49 -8.83 -18.84
CA GLU A 310 5.40 -8.37 -20.25
C GLU A 310 4.09 -7.64 -20.60
N SER A 311 2.98 -7.94 -19.91
CA SER A 311 1.65 -7.41 -20.27
C SER A 311 1.33 -6.02 -19.70
N ILE A 312 2.15 -5.50 -18.77
CA ILE A 312 1.91 -4.21 -18.11
C ILE A 312 3.21 -3.43 -18.15
N ASN A 313 3.19 -2.28 -18.81
CA ASN A 313 4.34 -1.40 -18.87
C ASN A 313 4.22 -0.36 -17.76
N LEU A 314 5.22 -0.30 -16.87
CA LEU A 314 5.40 0.85 -16.00
C LEU A 314 5.87 2.03 -16.86
N VAL A 315 5.01 3.03 -17.02
CA VAL A 315 5.31 4.23 -17.82
C VAL A 315 6.12 5.22 -16.99
N LYS A 316 5.64 5.55 -15.79
CA LYS A 316 6.27 6.56 -14.93
C LYS A 316 5.86 6.41 -13.47
N ILE A 317 6.77 6.76 -12.56
CA ILE A 317 6.46 6.99 -11.15
C ILE A 317 6.51 8.49 -10.87
N VAL A 318 5.44 9.00 -10.28
CA VAL A 318 5.25 10.40 -9.94
C VAL A 318 5.17 10.54 -8.43
N ASN A 319 6.02 11.42 -7.88
CA ASN A 319 6.01 11.76 -6.46
C ASN A 319 5.20 13.04 -6.28
N THR A 320 4.07 12.94 -5.60
CA THR A 320 3.21 14.08 -5.31
C THR A 320 3.64 14.73 -3.98
N ILE A 321 3.51 16.05 -3.89
CA ILE A 321 3.98 16.85 -2.75
C ILE A 321 2.82 17.70 -2.24
N ASP A 322 2.54 17.64 -0.94
CA ASP A 322 1.71 18.58 -0.19
C ASP A 322 0.26 18.74 -0.66
N PHE A 323 -0.42 17.62 -0.98
CA PHE A 323 -1.83 17.64 -1.38
C PHE A 323 -2.75 17.34 -0.18
N GLY A 324 -3.88 18.07 -0.10
CA GLY A 324 -4.85 17.86 0.97
C GLY A 324 -5.73 16.67 0.64
N ILE A 325 -5.98 15.77 1.61
CA ILE A 325 -6.87 14.60 1.43
C ILE A 325 -8.27 14.85 2.02
N ASP A 326 -8.35 15.63 3.09
CA ASP A 326 -9.60 15.92 3.81
C ASP A 326 -9.80 17.44 3.96
N SER A 327 -11.07 17.86 4.15
CA SER A 327 -11.46 19.23 4.54
C SER A 327 -10.74 19.76 5.80
N ASN A 328 -10.17 18.85 6.60
CA ASN A 328 -9.34 19.10 7.79
C ASN A 328 -7.86 19.45 7.52
N LYS A 329 -7.46 19.78 6.29
CA LYS A 329 -6.14 20.36 5.93
C LYS A 329 -4.91 19.51 6.28
N THR A 330 -5.04 18.20 6.47
CA THR A 330 -3.86 17.32 6.55
C THR A 330 -3.29 17.13 5.15
N LYS A 331 -2.12 17.73 4.92
CA LYS A 331 -1.34 17.52 3.71
C LYS A 331 -0.62 16.19 3.83
N GLU A 332 -0.80 15.31 2.84
CA GLU A 332 -0.04 14.08 2.74
C GLU A 332 0.59 13.96 1.37
N ASN A 333 1.80 13.40 1.35
CA ASN A 333 2.49 13.06 0.12
C ASN A 333 2.05 11.68 -0.32
N PHE A 334 1.80 11.47 -1.61
CA PHE A 334 1.53 10.15 -2.16
C PHE A 334 2.37 9.88 -3.41
N LYS A 335 2.50 8.62 -3.79
CA LYS A 335 3.16 8.19 -5.02
C LYS A 335 2.14 7.63 -5.97
N ILE A 336 2.30 7.93 -7.26
CA ILE A 336 1.49 7.35 -8.31
C ILE A 336 2.42 6.61 -9.27
N ALA A 337 2.16 5.34 -9.52
CA ALA A 337 2.69 4.67 -10.70
C ALA A 337 1.63 4.71 -11.80
N ILE A 338 2.05 5.19 -12.96
CA ILE A 338 1.27 5.22 -14.19
C ILE A 338 1.67 3.97 -14.97
N LEU A 339 0.69 3.09 -15.18
CA LEU A 339 0.83 1.85 -15.89
C LEU A 339 0.03 1.95 -17.19
N SER A 340 0.59 1.43 -18.28
CA SER A 340 -0.10 1.30 -19.56
C SER A 340 -0.20 -0.17 -19.94
N THR A 341 -1.32 -0.54 -20.55
CA THR A 341 -1.49 -1.87 -21.13
C THR A 341 -0.69 -1.99 -22.40
N ASN A 342 0.20 -2.99 -22.47
CA ASN A 342 0.95 -3.26 -23.69
C ASN A 342 0.04 -3.93 -24.72
N GLN A 343 -0.49 -3.19 -25.70
CA GLN A 343 -1.28 -3.77 -26.80
C GLN A 343 -0.41 -4.53 -27.82
N ILE A 344 0.92 -4.32 -27.83
CA ILE A 344 1.85 -4.88 -28.81
C ILE A 344 2.49 -6.19 -28.33
N SER A 345 2.39 -6.55 -27.03
CA SER A 345 2.79 -7.89 -26.61
C SER A 345 1.74 -8.89 -27.08
N GLY A 346 1.93 -9.40 -28.30
CA GLY A 346 1.58 -10.77 -28.66
C GLY A 346 2.37 -11.77 -27.81
N SER A 347 2.28 -11.64 -26.47
CA SER A 347 2.77 -12.63 -25.54
C SER A 347 1.88 -13.84 -25.77
N LEU A 348 2.49 -14.97 -26.12
CA LEU A 348 1.87 -16.29 -26.08
C LEU A 348 0.85 -16.33 -24.94
N SER A 349 -0.39 -16.75 -25.23
CA SER A 349 -1.43 -16.89 -24.19
C SER A 349 -0.86 -17.64 -22.98
N PHE A 350 -1.36 -17.39 -21.77
CA PHE A 350 -0.89 -18.10 -20.57
C PHE A 350 -0.77 -19.63 -20.82
N LYS A 351 -1.74 -20.19 -21.55
CA LYS A 351 -1.72 -21.59 -22.01
C LYS A 351 -0.52 -21.92 -22.91
N ALA A 352 -0.27 -21.12 -23.94
CA ALA A 352 0.87 -21.32 -24.83
C ALA A 352 2.23 -21.17 -24.10
N ARG A 353 2.33 -20.35 -23.05
CA ARG A 353 3.53 -20.26 -22.21
C ARG A 353 3.71 -21.48 -21.30
N ILE A 354 2.62 -22.04 -20.79
CA ILE A 354 2.64 -23.31 -20.02
C ILE A 354 3.13 -24.44 -20.93
N GLU A 355 2.61 -24.52 -22.16
CA GLU A 355 3.01 -25.51 -23.16
C GLU A 355 4.47 -25.35 -23.58
N ALA A 356 4.91 -24.11 -23.85
CA ALA A 356 6.30 -23.82 -24.25
C ALA A 356 7.35 -24.16 -23.17
N ASN A 357 6.98 -24.05 -21.89
CA ASN A 357 7.85 -24.39 -20.76
C ASN A 357 7.61 -25.82 -20.23
N GLU A 358 6.77 -26.61 -20.92
CA GLU A 358 6.39 -27.98 -20.53
C GLU A 358 5.93 -28.11 -19.07
N ILE A 359 5.25 -27.09 -18.54
CA ILE A 359 4.81 -27.06 -17.14
C ILE A 359 3.60 -27.97 -16.97
N THR A 360 3.73 -28.98 -16.11
CA THR A 360 2.70 -30.01 -15.90
C THR A 360 2.43 -30.21 -14.42
N GLU A 361 1.16 -30.46 -14.08
CA GLU A 361 0.76 -30.77 -12.70
C GLU A 361 1.47 -32.04 -12.20
N GLY A 362 1.90 -32.03 -10.95
CA GLY A 362 2.62 -33.11 -10.28
C GLY A 362 4.13 -33.09 -10.47
N LYS A 363 4.67 -32.41 -11.49
CA LYS A 363 6.13 -32.31 -11.71
C LYS A 363 6.79 -31.26 -10.82
N ILE A 364 8.09 -31.42 -10.62
CA ILE A 364 8.94 -30.54 -9.80
C ILE A 364 9.75 -29.63 -10.72
N TYR A 365 9.80 -28.34 -10.38
CA TYR A 365 10.54 -27.31 -11.10
C TYR A 365 11.29 -26.42 -10.11
N ASP A 366 12.40 -25.84 -10.55
CA ASP A 366 13.10 -24.79 -9.81
C ASP A 366 12.36 -23.45 -10.00
N GLY A 367 12.24 -22.69 -8.92
CA GLY A 367 11.57 -21.39 -8.91
C GLY A 367 12.21 -20.43 -7.94
N ILE A 368 12.25 -19.15 -8.32
CA ILE A 368 12.86 -18.08 -7.53
C ILE A 368 11.75 -17.33 -6.78
N VAL A 369 11.87 -17.20 -5.46
CA VAL A 369 10.92 -16.43 -4.66
C VAL A 369 11.07 -14.95 -4.96
N GLU A 370 10.07 -14.31 -5.56
CA GLU A 370 10.09 -12.87 -5.85
C GLU A 370 9.58 -12.04 -4.68
N ASP A 371 8.64 -12.59 -3.91
CA ASP A 371 7.96 -11.85 -2.85
C ASP A 371 7.37 -12.77 -1.77
N LEU A 372 7.31 -12.28 -0.53
CA LEU A 372 6.80 -13.03 0.63
C LEU A 372 5.79 -12.23 1.46
N SER A 373 4.80 -12.96 1.99
CA SER A 373 3.81 -12.48 2.94
C SER A 373 3.59 -13.53 4.03
N GLU A 374 2.77 -13.22 5.03
CA GLU A 374 2.39 -14.18 6.07
C GLU A 374 1.66 -15.41 5.52
N LYS A 375 0.93 -15.25 4.42
CA LYS A 375 -0.03 -16.26 3.92
C LYS A 375 0.39 -16.92 2.62
N GLU A 376 1.25 -16.27 1.85
CA GLU A 376 1.67 -16.75 0.54
C GLU A 376 3.06 -16.25 0.15
N ALA A 377 3.73 -17.03 -0.69
CA ALA A 377 4.92 -16.64 -1.42
C ALA A 377 4.59 -16.52 -2.92
N LEU A 378 5.09 -15.47 -3.55
CA LEU A 378 5.12 -15.33 -5.01
C LEU A 378 6.45 -15.88 -5.52
N VAL A 379 6.36 -16.77 -6.50
CA VAL A 379 7.49 -17.47 -7.09
C VAL A 379 7.48 -17.22 -8.60
N ASN A 380 8.64 -16.91 -9.14
CA ASN A 380 8.89 -16.93 -10.57
C ASN A 380 9.29 -18.34 -10.98
N LEU A 381 8.43 -18.96 -11.78
CA LEU A 381 8.62 -20.30 -12.32
C LEU A 381 8.80 -20.18 -13.84
N LEU A 382 10.05 -20.19 -14.31
CA LEU A 382 10.37 -20.08 -15.75
C LEU A 382 9.71 -18.86 -16.43
N GLY A 383 9.70 -17.71 -15.76
CA GLY A 383 9.08 -16.48 -16.23
C GLY A 383 7.57 -16.38 -15.96
N LEU A 384 6.93 -17.42 -15.41
CA LEU A 384 5.52 -17.43 -15.04
C LEU A 384 5.33 -17.21 -13.54
N ARG A 385 4.27 -16.47 -13.19
CA ARG A 385 3.93 -16.22 -11.78
C ARG A 385 3.22 -17.42 -11.18
N ALA A 386 3.80 -17.91 -10.10
CA ALA A 386 3.30 -19.03 -9.34
C ALA A 386 3.22 -18.65 -7.85
N TYR A 387 2.36 -19.35 -7.10
CA TYR A 387 2.09 -19.02 -5.71
C TYR A 387 2.19 -20.25 -4.82
N VAL A 388 2.86 -20.10 -3.69
CA VAL A 388 2.89 -21.11 -2.62
C VAL A 388 2.03 -20.56 -1.49
N LYS A 389 1.02 -21.33 -1.04
CA LYS A 389 0.24 -20.97 0.16
C LYS A 389 1.03 -21.34 1.41
N LYS A 390 0.77 -20.67 2.53
CA LYS A 390 1.40 -20.94 3.83
C LYS A 390 1.52 -22.42 4.19
N ASN A 391 0.42 -23.17 4.08
CA ASN A 391 0.37 -24.59 4.43
C ASN A 391 1.15 -25.49 3.44
N GLU A 392 1.68 -24.93 2.35
CA GLU A 392 2.46 -25.62 1.33
C GLU A 392 3.95 -25.22 1.37
N CYS A 393 4.37 -24.32 2.29
CA CYS A 393 5.75 -23.86 2.40
C CYS A 393 6.69 -24.88 3.07
N CYS A 394 6.17 -25.73 3.95
CA CYS A 394 6.93 -26.76 4.66
C CYS A 394 6.00 -27.90 5.07
N TRP A 395 6.56 -29.07 5.41
CA TRP A 395 5.81 -30.21 5.93
C TRP A 395 5.25 -30.00 7.34
N GLY A 396 5.91 -29.15 8.15
CA GLY A 396 5.51 -28.80 9.51
C GLY A 396 4.44 -27.70 9.62
N ILE A 397 4.34 -27.11 10.80
CA ILE A 397 3.38 -26.03 11.09
C ILE A 397 3.94 -24.70 10.59
N ALA A 398 3.47 -24.26 9.41
CA ALA A 398 3.80 -22.94 8.90
C ALA A 398 2.87 -21.87 9.52
N ASN A 399 3.42 -20.98 10.34
CA ASN A 399 2.70 -19.78 10.83
C ASN A 399 2.89 -18.58 9.91
N ASP A 400 4.04 -18.50 9.24
CA ASP A 400 4.41 -17.44 8.32
C ASP A 400 5.28 -18.01 7.20
N CYS A 401 5.02 -17.67 5.93
CA CYS A 401 5.89 -18.11 4.82
C CYS A 401 7.31 -17.56 4.95
N ARG A 402 7.48 -16.39 5.60
CA ARG A 402 8.78 -15.71 5.79
C ARG A 402 9.74 -16.48 6.70
N GLU A 403 9.25 -17.44 7.47
CA GLU A 403 10.08 -18.30 8.34
C GLU A 403 10.74 -19.45 7.57
N HIS A 404 10.22 -19.78 6.37
CA HIS A 404 10.63 -20.98 5.62
C HIS A 404 11.20 -20.68 4.23
N LEU A 405 10.97 -19.49 3.71
CA LEU A 405 11.40 -19.08 2.38
C LEU A 405 12.09 -17.71 2.46
N GLU A 406 13.04 -17.50 1.56
CA GLU A 406 13.79 -16.25 1.44
C GLU A 406 13.61 -15.62 0.06
N ILE A 407 13.57 -14.28 0.01
CA ILE A 407 13.39 -13.53 -1.24
C ILE A 407 14.67 -13.57 -2.08
N ASN A 408 14.50 -13.78 -3.39
CA ASN A 408 15.54 -14.01 -4.40
C ASN A 408 16.32 -15.33 -4.20
N THR A 409 15.79 -16.27 -3.44
CA THR A 409 16.36 -17.61 -3.29
C THR A 409 15.61 -18.60 -4.18
N GLU A 410 16.35 -19.52 -4.79
CA GLU A 410 15.82 -20.59 -5.64
C GLU A 410 15.48 -21.83 -4.79
N TYR A 411 14.30 -22.40 -5.03
CA TYR A 411 13.83 -23.62 -4.39
C TYR A 411 13.15 -24.54 -5.40
N LYS A 412 13.09 -25.83 -5.07
CA LYS A 412 12.33 -26.83 -5.82
C LYS A 412 10.87 -26.84 -5.38
N PHE A 413 9.95 -26.71 -6.33
CA PHE A 413 8.52 -26.72 -6.09
C PHE A 413 7.81 -27.75 -6.95
N LYS A 414 6.87 -28.48 -6.36
CA LYS A 414 5.90 -29.32 -7.06
C LYS A 414 4.73 -28.45 -7.54
N VAL A 415 4.29 -28.64 -8.78
CA VAL A 415 3.08 -27.99 -9.30
C VAL A 415 1.85 -28.76 -8.79
N ASN A 416 1.04 -28.12 -7.95
CA ASN A 416 -0.18 -28.73 -7.43
C ASN A 416 -1.38 -28.53 -8.36
N ASN A 417 -1.52 -27.32 -8.92
CA ASN A 417 -2.65 -26.98 -9.78
C ASN A 417 -2.31 -25.83 -10.72
N ILE A 418 -2.83 -25.87 -11.95
CA ILE A 418 -2.75 -24.79 -12.92
C ILE A 418 -4.17 -24.29 -13.23
N ASP A 419 -4.45 -23.05 -12.83
CA ASP A 419 -5.73 -22.39 -13.13
C ASP A 419 -5.58 -21.54 -14.40
N PHE A 420 -6.07 -22.07 -15.52
CA PHE A 420 -6.06 -21.39 -16.81
C PHE A 420 -7.01 -20.20 -16.90
N ILE A 421 -8.06 -20.15 -16.06
CA ILE A 421 -9.02 -19.04 -16.03
C ILE A 421 -8.34 -17.83 -15.39
N THR A 422 -7.80 -18.02 -14.18
CA THR A 422 -7.14 -16.95 -13.44
C THR A 422 -5.67 -16.75 -13.85
N GLY A 423 -5.13 -17.61 -14.72
CA GLY A 423 -3.73 -17.62 -15.15
C GLY A 423 -2.77 -17.73 -13.96
N THR A 424 -3.08 -18.60 -13.00
CA THR A 424 -2.24 -18.79 -11.80
C THR A 424 -1.78 -20.23 -11.65
N ILE A 425 -0.53 -20.40 -11.21
CA ILE A 425 0.05 -21.70 -10.89
C ILE A 425 0.14 -21.81 -9.36
N LEU A 426 -0.38 -22.88 -8.77
CA LEU A 426 -0.25 -23.19 -7.35
C LEU A 426 0.86 -24.21 -7.16
N LEU A 427 1.81 -23.85 -6.30
CA LEU A 427 3.01 -24.61 -6.01
C LEU A 427 2.99 -25.15 -4.58
N SER A 428 3.76 -26.21 -4.36
CA SER A 428 4.07 -26.74 -3.05
C SER A 428 5.56 -27.01 -2.90
N ARG A 429 6.10 -26.64 -1.74
CA ARG A 429 7.45 -27.03 -1.31
C ARG A 429 7.44 -28.42 -0.66
N LYS A 430 6.26 -29.01 -0.42
CA LYS A 430 6.11 -30.37 0.11
C LYS A 430 6.42 -31.39 -0.98
N ILE A 431 7.69 -31.78 -1.05
CA ILE A 431 8.15 -32.86 -1.91
C ILE A 431 8.13 -34.15 -1.11
N GLU A 432 7.51 -35.20 -1.68
CA GLU A 432 7.24 -36.46 -0.99
C GLU A 432 8.52 -37.22 -0.58
N THR A 433 9.56 -37.11 -1.40
CA THR A 433 10.90 -37.64 -1.08
C THR A 433 11.59 -36.91 0.07
N GLU A 434 11.09 -35.75 0.48
CA GLU A 434 11.59 -34.92 1.59
C GLU A 434 10.63 -34.94 2.78
N ASN A 435 9.60 -35.80 2.77
CA ASN A 435 8.60 -35.84 3.85
C ASN A 435 9.23 -36.32 5.16
N PRO A 436 9.29 -35.47 6.21
CA PRO A 436 9.86 -35.86 7.51
C PRO A 436 9.20 -37.10 8.12
N TRP A 437 7.90 -37.32 7.87
CA TRP A 437 7.18 -38.49 8.35
C TRP A 437 7.69 -39.82 7.77
N LEU A 438 8.26 -39.78 6.57
CA LEU A 438 8.79 -40.97 5.90
C LEU A 438 10.26 -41.22 6.23
N ILE A 439 11.02 -40.15 6.50
CA ILE A 439 12.48 -40.20 6.62
C ILE A 439 12.93 -40.29 8.08
N ASN A 440 12.20 -39.64 8.99
CA ASN A 440 12.59 -39.56 10.38
C ASN A 440 12.05 -40.74 11.20
N GLU A 441 12.82 -41.10 12.22
CA GLU A 441 12.41 -42.11 13.18
C GLU A 441 11.25 -41.59 14.02
N LYS A 442 10.17 -42.37 14.07
CA LYS A 442 8.97 -42.03 14.85
C LYS A 442 9.20 -42.42 16.30
N PRO A 443 8.71 -41.62 17.26
CA PRO A 443 8.72 -42.04 18.65
C PRO A 443 7.80 -43.25 18.85
N THR A 444 8.03 -43.99 19.92
CA THR A 444 7.21 -45.15 20.30
C THR A 444 6.04 -44.73 21.20
N ILE A 445 4.96 -45.52 21.19
CA ILE A 445 3.84 -45.30 22.12
C ILE A 445 4.36 -45.44 23.55
N ASP A 446 3.89 -44.58 24.44
CA ASP A 446 4.31 -44.42 25.83
C ASP A 446 5.70 -43.81 26.07
N GLU A 447 6.44 -43.47 25.02
CA GLU A 447 7.71 -42.77 25.13
C GLU A 447 7.54 -41.35 25.68
N ARG A 448 8.52 -40.88 26.45
CA ARG A 448 8.59 -39.49 26.90
C ARG A 448 9.51 -38.69 26.01
N ILE A 449 8.99 -37.63 25.42
CA ILE A 449 9.70 -36.76 24.50
C ILE A 449 9.60 -35.31 24.97
N VAL A 450 10.58 -34.49 24.60
CA VAL A 450 10.55 -33.04 24.82
C VAL A 450 10.16 -32.36 23.51
N VAL A 451 9.09 -31.57 23.56
CA VAL A 451 8.45 -30.94 22.41
C VAL A 451 8.54 -29.43 22.57
N MET A 452 9.06 -28.74 21.55
CA MET A 452 8.98 -27.29 21.49
C MET A 452 7.58 -26.89 21.00
N VAL A 453 6.87 -26.03 21.75
CA VAL A 453 5.53 -25.58 21.36
C VAL A 453 5.63 -24.39 20.42
N ASN A 454 5.19 -24.55 19.18
CA ASN A 454 5.30 -23.53 18.14
C ASN A 454 4.04 -22.66 18.07
N SER A 455 2.86 -23.23 18.31
CA SER A 455 1.59 -22.51 18.24
C SER A 455 0.49 -23.11 19.10
N THR A 456 -0.58 -22.33 19.28
CA THR A 456 -1.79 -22.73 20.01
C THR A 456 -3.01 -22.42 19.15
N SER A 457 -4.00 -23.32 19.12
CA SER A 457 -5.23 -23.12 18.34
C SER A 457 -6.38 -23.94 18.91
N PHE A 458 -7.54 -23.32 19.11
CA PHE A 458 -8.75 -23.95 19.66
C PHE A 458 -8.50 -24.76 20.95
N GLY A 459 -7.64 -24.25 21.85
CA GLY A 459 -7.28 -24.92 23.11
C GLY A 459 -6.20 -26.00 23.01
N ASN A 460 -5.79 -26.39 21.80
CA ASN A 460 -4.73 -27.37 21.59
C ASN A 460 -3.35 -26.70 21.47
N LEU A 461 -2.30 -27.43 21.87
CA LEU A 461 -0.91 -27.06 21.60
C LEU A 461 -0.39 -27.83 20.40
N TYR A 462 0.38 -27.13 19.57
CA TYR A 462 1.06 -27.70 18.42
C TYR A 462 2.55 -27.42 18.54
N GLY A 463 3.35 -28.45 18.32
CA GLY A 463 4.79 -28.41 18.45
C GLY A 463 5.51 -29.32 17.47
N GLU A 464 6.80 -29.47 17.69
CA GLU A 464 7.68 -30.24 16.81
C GLU A 464 8.64 -31.11 17.63
N TYR A 465 8.84 -32.33 17.15
CA TYR A 465 9.82 -33.29 17.68
C TYR A 465 10.47 -34.04 16.51
N ASN A 466 11.79 -33.96 16.36
CA ASN A 466 12.52 -34.56 15.23
C ASN A 466 11.88 -34.23 13.86
N ASN A 467 11.49 -32.96 13.66
CA ASN A 467 10.76 -32.48 12.48
C ASN A 467 9.40 -33.15 12.20
N LEU A 468 8.84 -33.86 13.18
CA LEU A 468 7.48 -34.40 13.15
C LEU A 468 6.54 -33.46 13.90
N VAL A 469 5.35 -33.27 13.35
CA VAL A 469 4.30 -32.46 13.97
C VAL A 469 3.77 -33.18 15.20
N VAL A 470 3.73 -32.48 16.33
CA VAL A 470 3.16 -32.97 17.58
C VAL A 470 1.91 -32.17 17.94
N LEU A 471 0.83 -32.88 18.26
CA LEU A 471 -0.43 -32.33 18.75
C LEU A 471 -0.61 -32.72 20.22
N ILE A 472 -0.87 -31.74 21.09
CA ILE A 472 -1.31 -31.97 22.47
C ILE A 472 -2.73 -31.40 22.59
N PRO A 473 -3.75 -32.27 22.62
CA PRO A 473 -5.13 -31.84 22.78
C PRO A 473 -5.38 -31.10 24.11
N GLU A 474 -6.33 -30.17 24.17
CA GLU A 474 -6.66 -29.37 25.37
C GLU A 474 -6.83 -30.23 26.64
N ASN A 475 -7.56 -31.34 26.51
CA ASN A 475 -7.85 -32.27 27.59
C ASN A 475 -6.63 -33.11 28.02
N GLU A 476 -5.54 -33.10 27.28
CA GLU A 476 -4.29 -33.80 27.54
C GLU A 476 -3.19 -32.89 28.13
N ILE A 477 -3.43 -31.58 28.25
CA ILE A 477 -2.46 -30.62 28.78
C ILE A 477 -2.35 -30.71 30.32
N SER A 478 -3.48 -30.82 31.01
CA SER A 478 -3.55 -30.80 32.48
C SER A 478 -4.69 -31.66 33.01
N TRP A 479 -4.56 -32.12 34.27
CA TRP A 479 -5.64 -32.77 35.01
C TRP A 479 -6.77 -31.81 35.41
N PHE A 480 -6.49 -30.51 35.39
CA PHE A 480 -7.40 -29.42 35.71
C PHE A 480 -7.66 -28.56 34.47
N ALA A 481 -8.75 -27.80 34.49
CA ALA A 481 -9.11 -26.94 33.37
C ALA A 481 -8.15 -25.75 33.29
N LEU A 482 -7.64 -25.46 32.09
CA LEU A 482 -6.82 -24.29 31.83
C LEU A 482 -7.62 -23.26 31.01
N THR A 483 -7.33 -22.00 31.23
CA THR A 483 -7.82 -20.88 30.42
C THR A 483 -7.02 -20.76 29.12
N VAL A 484 -7.58 -20.03 28.14
CA VAL A 484 -6.91 -19.80 26.84
C VAL A 484 -5.58 -19.07 27.02
N ASP A 485 -5.48 -18.17 27.99
CA ASP A 485 -4.27 -17.41 28.29
C ASP A 485 -3.19 -18.32 28.90
N GLU A 486 -3.54 -19.19 29.85
CA GLU A 486 -2.63 -20.19 30.42
C GLU A 486 -2.12 -21.20 29.39
N ILE A 487 -2.97 -21.57 28.43
CA ILE A 487 -2.56 -22.44 27.30
C ILE A 487 -1.60 -21.67 26.38
N SER A 488 -1.86 -20.40 26.12
CA SER A 488 -1.02 -19.55 25.26
C SER A 488 0.37 -19.30 25.85
N ASP A 489 0.49 -19.31 27.19
CA ASP A 489 1.76 -19.20 27.90
C ASP A 489 2.73 -20.37 27.63
N PHE A 490 2.27 -21.49 27.08
CA PHE A 490 3.14 -22.58 26.66
C PHE A 490 3.86 -22.30 25.33
N LYS A 491 3.39 -21.33 24.53
CA LYS A 491 4.01 -21.02 23.24
C LYS A 491 5.47 -20.58 23.42
N GLY A 492 6.37 -21.19 22.65
CA GLY A 492 7.81 -20.94 22.69
C GLY A 492 8.54 -21.64 23.84
N LYS A 493 7.87 -22.53 24.59
CA LYS A 493 8.49 -23.31 25.66
C LYS A 493 8.66 -24.77 25.24
N GLU A 494 9.64 -25.41 25.82
CA GLU A 494 9.82 -26.86 25.76
C GLU A 494 8.93 -27.55 26.81
N LEU A 495 8.23 -28.61 26.39
CA LEU A 495 7.36 -29.40 27.23
C LEU A 495 7.74 -30.87 27.13
N GLU A 496 8.00 -31.50 28.28
CA GLU A 496 8.05 -32.95 28.36
C GLU A 496 6.62 -33.50 28.27
N VAL A 497 6.41 -34.45 27.36
CA VAL A 497 5.11 -35.08 27.10
C VAL A 497 5.29 -36.57 26.84
N LYS A 498 4.23 -37.33 27.08
CA LYS A 498 4.14 -38.75 26.77
C LYS A 498 3.42 -38.96 25.43
N VAL A 499 3.94 -39.84 24.60
CA VAL A 499 3.30 -40.21 23.33
C VAL A 499 2.12 -41.13 23.60
N ASN A 500 0.92 -40.72 23.16
CA ASN A 500 -0.30 -41.50 23.32
C ASN A 500 -0.67 -42.24 22.04
N GLU A 501 -0.55 -41.58 20.89
CA GLU A 501 -0.95 -42.14 19.60
C GLU A 501 -0.08 -41.59 18.46
N ILE A 502 0.12 -42.42 17.43
CA ILE A 502 0.82 -42.05 16.20
C ILE A 502 -0.22 -42.06 15.07
N ASP A 503 -0.65 -40.87 14.65
CA ASP A 503 -1.66 -40.67 13.62
C ASP A 503 -1.00 -40.61 12.23
N ASN A 504 -1.01 -41.75 11.55
CA ASN A 504 -0.44 -41.88 10.21
C ASN A 504 -1.30 -41.23 9.11
N GLU A 505 -2.59 -40.97 9.36
CA GLU A 505 -3.47 -40.35 8.38
C GLU A 505 -3.22 -38.84 8.29
N ASN A 506 -3.03 -38.20 9.43
CA ASN A 506 -2.78 -36.75 9.52
C ASN A 506 -1.30 -36.40 9.68
N PHE A 507 -0.41 -37.40 9.66
CA PHE A 507 1.04 -37.24 9.81
C PHE A 507 1.43 -36.46 11.08
N GLN A 508 0.81 -36.81 12.21
CA GLN A 508 1.04 -36.14 13.49
C GLN A 508 1.19 -37.13 14.65
N VAL A 509 1.96 -36.76 15.67
CA VAL A 509 2.08 -37.52 16.92
C VAL A 509 1.19 -36.87 17.97
N ILE A 510 0.29 -37.64 18.57
CA ILE A 510 -0.62 -37.16 19.62
C ILE A 510 0.00 -37.47 20.98
N CYS A 511 0.22 -36.42 21.77
CA CYS A 511 0.91 -36.51 23.05
C CYS A 511 0.06 -35.99 24.20
N SER A 512 0.43 -36.39 25.42
CA SER A 512 -0.17 -35.96 26.67
C SER A 512 0.86 -35.45 27.66
N LYS A 513 0.62 -34.24 28.16
CA LYS A 513 1.40 -33.63 29.23
C LYS A 513 0.85 -34.03 30.60
N LYS A 514 -0.45 -34.28 30.75
CA LYS A 514 -0.99 -34.68 32.05
C LYS A 514 -0.55 -36.09 32.45
N ASP A 515 -0.32 -36.98 31.48
CA ASP A 515 0.02 -38.38 31.73
C ASP A 515 1.45 -38.60 32.27
N ILE A 516 2.34 -37.60 32.14
CA ILE A 516 3.65 -37.60 32.82
C ILE A 516 3.54 -37.24 34.31
N ILE A 517 2.45 -36.59 34.72
CA ILE A 517 2.19 -36.18 36.10
C ILE A 517 1.29 -37.24 36.74
N SER A 518 1.61 -37.64 37.97
CA SER A 518 0.75 -38.56 38.73
C SER A 518 -0.68 -38.03 38.80
N ASN A 519 -1.64 -38.87 38.42
CA ASN A 519 -3.06 -38.54 38.48
C ASN A 519 -3.41 -38.11 39.92
N PRO A 520 -3.83 -36.85 40.15
CA PRO A 520 -4.08 -36.35 41.50
C PRO A 520 -5.41 -36.84 42.07
N TRP A 521 -6.30 -37.39 41.24
CA TRP A 521 -7.65 -37.78 41.65
C TRP A 521 -7.71 -38.83 42.76
N PRO A 522 -6.92 -39.92 42.77
CA PRO A 522 -6.93 -40.90 43.86
C PRO A 522 -6.61 -40.29 45.23
N GLU A 523 -5.79 -39.25 45.27
CA GLU A 523 -5.38 -38.58 46.52
C GLU A 523 -6.05 -37.22 46.74
N ILE A 524 -6.95 -36.80 45.83
CA ILE A 524 -7.57 -35.47 45.85
C ILE A 524 -8.29 -35.19 47.17
N HIS A 525 -8.80 -36.24 47.85
CA HIS A 525 -9.46 -36.12 49.15
C HIS A 525 -8.53 -35.64 50.28
N LYS A 526 -7.21 -35.83 50.15
CA LYS A 526 -6.21 -35.30 51.08
C LYS A 526 -6.01 -33.79 50.90
N LEU A 527 -6.02 -33.33 49.65
CA LEU A 527 -5.88 -31.92 49.28
C LEU A 527 -7.18 -31.14 49.52
N LEU A 528 -8.33 -31.81 49.31
CA LEU A 528 -9.66 -31.24 49.32
C LEU A 528 -10.60 -32.03 50.25
N PRO A 529 -10.37 -32.01 51.57
CA PRO A 529 -11.25 -32.63 52.55
C PRO A 529 -12.67 -32.06 52.49
N ARG A 530 -13.65 -32.92 52.75
CA ARG A 530 -15.05 -32.52 52.84
C ARG A 530 -15.23 -31.47 53.95
N GLY A 531 -15.93 -30.39 53.63
CA GLY A 531 -16.19 -29.29 54.54
C GLY A 531 -15.12 -28.19 54.56
N GLN A 532 -14.02 -28.33 53.82
CA GLN A 532 -13.05 -27.25 53.66
C GLN A 532 -13.67 -26.09 52.87
N GLU A 533 -13.48 -24.88 53.39
CA GLU A 533 -13.99 -23.63 52.83
C GLU A 533 -12.94 -22.97 51.93
N PHE A 534 -13.42 -22.35 50.85
CA PHE A 534 -12.64 -21.65 49.83
C PHE A 534 -13.39 -20.38 49.42
N ASN A 535 -12.64 -19.31 49.17
CA ASN A 535 -13.18 -18.16 48.45
C ASN A 535 -13.00 -18.43 46.95
N GLY A 536 -14.08 -18.88 46.30
CA GLY A 536 -14.05 -19.31 44.91
C GLY A 536 -14.54 -18.25 43.94
N LYS A 537 -14.06 -18.26 42.70
CA LYS A 537 -14.42 -17.32 41.65
C LYS A 537 -15.42 -17.95 40.66
N VAL A 538 -16.52 -17.26 40.38
CA VAL A 538 -17.52 -17.72 39.39
C VAL A 538 -16.91 -17.68 37.99
N LEU A 539 -16.78 -18.85 37.35
CA LEU A 539 -16.29 -18.96 35.97
C LEU A 539 -17.43 -18.92 34.95
N GLN A 540 -18.54 -19.61 35.25
CA GLN A 540 -19.64 -19.75 34.31
C GLN A 540 -20.94 -20.04 35.04
N VAL A 541 -22.03 -19.40 34.62
CA VAL A 541 -23.38 -19.61 35.14
C VAL A 541 -24.18 -20.37 34.10
N HIS A 542 -24.72 -21.53 34.48
CA HIS A 542 -25.62 -22.33 33.65
C HIS A 542 -27.00 -22.41 34.32
N GLU A 543 -28.03 -22.78 33.56
CA GLU A 543 -29.40 -22.89 34.05
C GLU A 543 -29.57 -23.82 35.27
N HIS A 544 -28.70 -24.82 35.41
CA HIS A 544 -28.81 -25.86 36.44
C HIS A 544 -27.67 -25.87 37.47
N PHE A 545 -26.59 -25.13 37.23
CA PHE A 545 -25.42 -25.10 38.11
C PHE A 545 -24.51 -23.91 37.80
N VAL A 546 -23.62 -23.59 38.73
CA VAL A 546 -22.57 -22.58 38.56
C VAL A 546 -21.21 -23.28 38.67
N LYS A 547 -20.29 -22.98 37.74
CA LYS A 547 -18.89 -23.40 37.84
C LYS A 547 -18.12 -22.37 38.66
N VAL A 548 -17.40 -22.85 39.66
CA VAL A 548 -16.65 -22.02 40.59
C VAL A 548 -15.23 -22.57 40.68
N GLU A 549 -14.25 -21.71 40.47
CA GLU A 549 -12.84 -21.99 40.69
C GLU A 549 -12.52 -21.78 42.17
N ILE A 550 -11.91 -22.75 42.85
CA ILE A 550 -11.69 -22.69 44.32
C ILE A 550 -10.22 -22.65 44.74
N ASP A 551 -9.31 -23.18 43.94
CA ASP A 551 -7.85 -23.10 44.17
C ASP A 551 -7.11 -23.35 42.86
N HIS A 552 -6.30 -22.39 42.42
CA HIS A 552 -5.43 -22.40 41.23
C HIS A 552 -5.79 -23.46 40.18
N SER A 553 -6.86 -23.21 39.40
CA SER A 553 -7.37 -24.06 38.31
C SER A 553 -8.29 -25.25 38.69
N ILE A 554 -8.54 -25.51 39.99
CA ILE A 554 -9.52 -26.53 40.41
C ILE A 554 -10.95 -25.99 40.31
N VAL A 555 -11.75 -26.59 39.43
CA VAL A 555 -13.15 -26.20 39.18
C VAL A 555 -14.11 -27.15 39.90
N GLY A 556 -14.94 -26.58 40.76
CA GLY A 556 -16.08 -27.24 41.37
C GLY A 556 -17.41 -26.80 40.77
N ILE A 557 -18.43 -27.64 40.97
CA ILE A 557 -19.80 -27.39 40.50
C ILE A 557 -20.67 -27.10 41.71
N LEU A 558 -21.30 -25.94 41.69
CA LEU A 558 -22.32 -25.51 42.65
C LEU A 558 -23.72 -25.75 42.01
N PRO A 559 -24.44 -26.80 42.40
CA PRO A 559 -25.72 -27.14 41.78
C PRO A 559 -26.84 -26.21 42.23
N LYS A 560 -27.87 -26.04 41.40
CA LYS A 560 -29.01 -25.14 41.67
C LYS A 560 -29.66 -25.37 43.04
N GLU A 561 -29.72 -26.62 43.51
CA GLU A 561 -30.34 -26.93 44.81
C GLU A 561 -29.55 -26.34 45.98
N SER A 562 -28.25 -26.15 45.83
CA SER A 562 -27.40 -25.52 46.84
C SER A 562 -27.61 -24.01 46.87
N LEU A 563 -27.72 -23.39 45.69
CA LEU A 563 -28.01 -21.98 45.50
C LEU A 563 -29.38 -21.59 46.08
N TYR A 564 -30.42 -22.37 45.77
CA TYR A 564 -31.77 -22.14 46.33
C TYR A 564 -31.82 -22.27 47.85
N LYS A 565 -31.00 -23.13 48.44
CA LYS A 565 -30.93 -23.32 49.90
C LYS A 565 -30.18 -22.20 50.64
N ALA A 566 -29.46 -21.34 49.91
CA ALA A 566 -28.66 -20.26 50.47
C ALA A 566 -29.43 -18.94 50.65
N GLY A 567 -30.65 -18.81 50.11
CA GLY A 567 -31.54 -17.67 50.33
C GLY A 567 -32.03 -17.00 49.04
N HIS A 568 -32.88 -15.97 49.18
CA HIS A 568 -33.51 -15.27 48.06
C HIS A 568 -32.51 -14.63 47.08
N GLU A 569 -31.35 -14.19 47.55
CA GLU A 569 -30.31 -13.57 46.72
C GLU A 569 -29.73 -14.52 45.65
N TYR A 570 -29.62 -15.81 45.98
CA TYR A 570 -29.08 -16.84 45.08
C TYR A 570 -30.19 -17.67 44.40
N ALA A 571 -31.47 -17.38 44.66
CA ALA A 571 -32.57 -18.05 43.97
C ALA A 571 -32.61 -17.68 42.48
N ASN A 572 -32.39 -16.41 42.14
CA ASN A 572 -32.23 -15.95 40.75
C ASN A 572 -30.76 -15.82 40.37
N PHE A 573 -29.94 -16.84 40.67
CA PHE A 573 -28.50 -16.80 40.43
C PHE A 573 -28.11 -16.54 38.97
N ILE A 574 -28.98 -16.85 38.00
CA ILE A 574 -28.75 -16.58 36.57
C ILE A 574 -28.62 -15.08 36.29
N GLU A 575 -29.45 -14.26 36.94
CA GLU A 575 -29.44 -12.80 36.78
C GLU A 575 -28.48 -12.12 37.77
N ASN A 576 -28.33 -12.70 38.97
CA ASN A 576 -27.65 -12.06 40.09
C ASN A 576 -26.14 -12.37 40.15
N MET A 577 -25.68 -13.53 39.66
CA MET A 577 -24.25 -13.85 39.67
C MET A 577 -23.55 -13.34 38.41
N LYS A 578 -22.42 -12.67 38.60
CA LYS A 578 -21.56 -12.22 37.51
C LYS A 578 -20.32 -13.11 37.39
N ILE A 579 -19.91 -13.38 36.16
CA ILE A 579 -18.63 -14.03 35.89
C ILE A 579 -17.51 -13.19 36.52
N GLY A 580 -16.62 -13.84 37.26
CA GLY A 580 -15.53 -13.24 38.02
C GLY A 580 -15.86 -12.84 39.45
N GLN A 581 -17.11 -12.99 39.90
CA GLN A 581 -17.51 -12.73 41.29
C GLN A 581 -16.88 -13.75 42.25
N GLY A 582 -16.33 -13.27 43.38
CA GLY A 582 -15.89 -14.13 44.48
C GLY A 582 -17.06 -14.58 45.35
N ILE A 583 -17.10 -15.87 45.70
CA ILE A 583 -18.14 -16.51 46.50
C ILE A 583 -17.52 -17.49 47.48
N ASP A 584 -17.97 -17.46 48.73
CA ASP A 584 -17.51 -18.41 49.73
C ASP A 584 -18.26 -19.75 49.57
N VAL A 585 -17.48 -20.80 49.34
CA VAL A 585 -17.98 -22.14 49.07
C VAL A 585 -17.20 -23.16 49.89
N TYR A 586 -17.82 -24.30 50.18
CA TYR A 586 -17.12 -25.43 50.78
C TYR A 586 -17.33 -26.72 49.98
N ILE A 587 -16.43 -27.67 50.19
CA ILE A 587 -16.46 -28.95 49.47
C ILE A 587 -17.50 -29.87 50.09
N SER A 588 -18.65 -30.01 49.42
CA SER A 588 -19.72 -30.91 49.88
C SER A 588 -19.39 -32.39 49.63
N LYS A 589 -18.84 -32.69 48.45
CA LYS A 589 -18.55 -34.05 48.00
C LYS A 589 -17.59 -34.04 46.82
N VAL A 590 -16.63 -34.95 46.82
CA VAL A 590 -15.75 -35.21 45.68
C VAL A 590 -16.12 -36.55 45.05
N PHE A 591 -16.32 -36.56 43.73
CA PHE A 591 -16.65 -37.75 42.95
C PHE A 591 -15.42 -38.24 42.19
N LEU A 592 -14.70 -39.21 42.75
CA LEU A 592 -13.49 -39.79 42.17
C LEU A 592 -13.72 -40.33 40.75
N ASN A 593 -14.74 -41.18 40.58
CA ASN A 593 -15.04 -41.84 39.30
C ASN A 593 -15.39 -40.85 38.18
N LYS A 594 -15.98 -39.71 38.54
CA LYS A 594 -16.43 -38.68 37.59
C LYS A 594 -15.44 -37.53 37.46
N LYS A 595 -14.35 -37.53 38.23
CA LYS A 595 -13.38 -36.43 38.31
C LYS A 595 -14.07 -35.08 38.48
N LYS A 596 -15.01 -35.00 39.42
CA LYS A 596 -15.85 -33.81 39.67
C LYS A 596 -15.92 -33.49 41.15
N ILE A 597 -15.91 -32.20 41.47
CA ILE A 597 -16.07 -31.69 42.83
C ILE A 597 -17.42 -30.98 42.92
N ARG A 598 -18.23 -31.34 43.92
CA ARG A 598 -19.49 -30.66 44.23
C ARG A 598 -19.25 -29.71 45.39
N LEU A 599 -19.53 -28.44 45.13
CA LEU A 599 -19.46 -27.36 46.10
C LEU A 599 -20.86 -27.09 46.66
N ASP A 600 -20.88 -26.51 47.85
CA ASP A 600 -22.06 -25.88 48.46
C ASP A 600 -21.65 -24.49 48.98
N LEU A 601 -22.60 -23.57 49.14
CA LEU A 601 -22.30 -22.22 49.65
C LEU A 601 -22.05 -22.24 51.15
N THR A 602 -21.01 -21.53 51.58
CA THR A 602 -20.73 -21.30 53.00
C THR A 602 -21.78 -20.34 53.54
N ARG A 603 -22.61 -20.78 54.50
CA ARG A 603 -23.60 -19.89 55.12
C ARG A 603 -22.88 -18.90 56.04
N ASN A 604 -23.11 -17.60 55.84
CA ASN A 604 -22.91 -16.64 56.93
C ASN A 604 -23.87 -17.04 58.06
N LYS A 605 -23.33 -17.45 59.21
CA LYS A 605 -24.10 -17.78 60.41
C LYS A 605 -24.80 -16.55 60.97
#